data_AF-A0A7C3Y1T4-F1
#
_entry.id   AF-A0A7C3Y1T4-F1
#
_cell.length_a   1.000
_cell.length_b   1.000
_cell.length_c   1.000
_cell.angle_alpha   90.00
_cell.angle_beta   90.00
_cell.angle_gamma   90.00
#
_symmetry.space_group_name_H-M   'P 1'
#
loop_
_entity.id
_entity.type
_entity.pdbx_description
1 polymer ?
#
loop_
_entity_poly.entity_id
_entity_poly.type
_entity_poly.pdbx_seq_one_letter_code
_entity_poly.pdbx_strand_id
1 'polypeptide(L)'
;MKIPKKIVKILKEGGIGVLPTDTIYGLVGSALKKETVERIYKVRKREKTKPFIVLISDVGDLKIFGIKLKPFQKNLIKKFWPGPYSLIFDCKSKKFEYLHRGKKSLAFRIPKPKWLRKILKEVGPLVAPSANLAGMPHAKTIKEAKRYFGESVDFYFDAGKIDKKPSILIDIRKKEIKILRK
;
A
#
# COMPACT_ATOMS: atom_id res chain seq x y z
N MET A 1 -14.34 7.64 10.77
CA MET A 1 -14.53 7.72 9.31
C MET A 1 -15.10 6.41 8.79
N LYS A 2 -16.11 6.47 7.92
CA LYS A 2 -16.77 5.31 7.31
C LYS A 2 -16.60 5.43 5.80
N ILE A 3 -16.06 4.42 5.14
CA ILE A 3 -15.94 4.40 3.68
C ILE A 3 -17.28 3.93 3.09
N PRO A 4 -17.81 4.59 2.04
CA PRO A 4 -19.02 4.17 1.36
C PRO A 4 -18.94 2.73 0.84
N LYS A 5 -20.04 1.96 0.96
CA LYS A 5 -20.14 0.59 0.44
C LYS A 5 -19.78 0.50 -1.05
N LYS A 6 -20.08 1.54 -1.84
CA LYS A 6 -19.71 1.64 -3.26
C LYS A 6 -18.21 1.53 -3.48
N ILE A 7 -17.38 2.19 -2.66
CA ILE A 7 -15.91 2.12 -2.77
C ILE A 7 -15.40 0.73 -2.44
N VAL A 8 -15.96 0.09 -1.40
CA VAL A 8 -15.62 -1.29 -1.04
C VAL A 8 -15.92 -2.24 -2.20
N LYS A 9 -17.09 -2.10 -2.84
CA LYS A 9 -17.48 -2.89 -4.02
C LYS A 9 -16.50 -2.70 -5.17
N ILE A 10 -16.18 -1.45 -5.52
CA ILE A 10 -15.20 -1.12 -6.57
C ILE A 10 -13.84 -1.79 -6.29
N LEU A 11 -13.34 -1.70 -5.05
CA LEU A 11 -12.06 -2.31 -4.67
C LEU A 11 -12.08 -3.85 -4.79
N LYS A 12 -13.17 -4.50 -4.38
CA LYS A 12 -13.37 -5.96 -4.53
C LYS A 12 -13.43 -6.38 -6.00
N GLU A 13 -14.05 -5.56 -6.84
CA GLU A 13 -14.16 -5.80 -8.29
C GLU A 13 -12.82 -5.55 -9.01
N GLY A 14 -11.86 -4.88 -8.39
CA GLY A 14 -10.52 -4.64 -8.93
C GLY A 14 -10.33 -3.24 -9.50
N GLY A 15 -11.28 -2.35 -9.23
CA GLY A 15 -11.13 -0.93 -9.50
C GLY A 15 -10.06 -0.29 -8.61
N ILE A 16 -9.61 0.88 -9.05
CA ILE A 16 -8.57 1.68 -8.42
C ILE A 16 -9.10 3.07 -8.09
N GLY A 17 -8.55 3.70 -7.08
CA GLY A 17 -8.97 5.05 -6.72
C GLY A 17 -8.06 5.70 -5.71
N VAL A 18 -8.38 6.94 -5.36
CA VAL A 18 -7.60 7.71 -4.39
C VAL A 18 -8.29 7.69 -3.04
N LEU A 19 -7.56 7.23 -2.01
CA LEU A 19 -8.06 7.05 -0.65
C LEU A 19 -7.04 7.59 0.36
N PRO A 20 -7.46 8.32 1.42
CA PRO A 20 -6.55 8.74 2.49
C PRO A 20 -6.01 7.52 3.24
N THR A 21 -4.71 7.46 3.49
CA THR A 21 -4.14 6.45 4.40
C THR A 21 -3.87 7.03 5.79
N ASP A 22 -3.19 6.27 6.64
CA ASP A 22 -2.62 6.72 7.90
C ASP A 22 -1.54 7.81 7.77
N THR A 23 -0.93 7.94 6.58
CA THR A 23 0.13 8.91 6.31
C THR A 23 -0.30 9.95 5.28
N ILE A 24 -0.59 9.55 4.04
CA ILE A 24 -0.85 10.46 2.90
C ILE A 24 -1.97 9.88 2.05
N TYR A 25 -2.43 10.60 1.02
CA TYR A 25 -3.29 9.99 0.00
C TYR A 25 -2.54 8.90 -0.77
N GLY A 26 -3.21 7.77 -0.95
CA GLY A 26 -2.72 6.66 -1.75
C GLY A 26 -3.59 6.44 -2.99
N LEU A 27 -2.94 6.10 -4.12
CA LEU A 27 -3.62 5.46 -5.25
C LEU A 27 -3.72 3.97 -4.91
N VAL A 28 -4.92 3.50 -4.60
CA VAL A 28 -5.16 2.16 -4.05
C VAL A 28 -5.87 1.24 -5.03
N GLY A 29 -5.61 -0.05 -4.89
CA GLY A 29 -6.29 -1.13 -5.58
C GLY A 29 -5.86 -2.48 -5.02
N SER A 30 -6.61 -3.55 -5.33
CA SER A 30 -6.31 -4.90 -4.83
C SER A 30 -4.87 -5.33 -5.15
N ALA A 31 -4.13 -5.77 -4.14
CA ALA A 31 -2.80 -6.37 -4.33
C ALA A 31 -2.89 -7.80 -4.88
N LEU A 32 -4.04 -8.45 -4.76
CA LEU A 32 -4.24 -9.86 -5.15
C LEU A 32 -4.72 -10.01 -6.61
N LYS A 33 -4.99 -8.90 -7.31
CA LYS A 33 -5.36 -8.89 -8.73
C LYS A 33 -4.24 -8.30 -9.56
N LYS A 34 -3.66 -9.08 -10.48
CA LYS A 34 -2.52 -8.66 -11.30
C LYS A 34 -2.91 -7.47 -12.19
N GLU A 35 -4.08 -7.53 -12.79
CA GLU A 35 -4.62 -6.53 -13.70
C GLU A 35 -4.78 -5.17 -13.01
N THR A 36 -5.29 -5.17 -11.77
CA THR A 36 -5.40 -3.98 -10.93
C THR A 36 -4.04 -3.36 -10.64
N VAL A 37 -3.04 -4.17 -10.29
CA VAL A 37 -1.67 -3.69 -10.01
C VAL A 37 -1.02 -3.12 -11.28
N GLU A 38 -1.14 -3.78 -12.42
CA GLU A 38 -0.61 -3.28 -13.69
C GLU A 38 -1.29 -1.97 -14.12
N ARG A 39 -2.61 -1.83 -13.89
CA ARG A 39 -3.34 -0.57 -14.12
C ARG A 39 -2.78 0.56 -13.26
N ILE A 40 -2.46 0.30 -11.99
CA ILE A 40 -1.82 1.29 -11.11
C ILE A 40 -0.42 1.68 -11.62
N TYR A 41 0.39 0.73 -12.09
CA TYR A 41 1.69 1.07 -12.71
C TYR A 41 1.51 1.99 -13.92
N LYS A 42 0.55 1.68 -14.80
CA LYS A 42 0.23 2.48 -16.01
C LYS A 42 -0.22 3.89 -15.63
N VAL A 43 -1.24 4.02 -14.79
CA VAL A 43 -1.82 5.32 -14.39
C VAL A 43 -0.79 6.18 -13.65
N ARG A 44 0.03 5.55 -12.80
CA ARG A 44 1.06 6.25 -12.02
C ARG A 44 2.31 6.61 -12.84
N LYS A 45 2.47 6.07 -14.06
CA LYS A 45 3.69 6.14 -14.86
C LYS A 45 4.93 5.68 -14.09
N ARG A 46 4.80 4.61 -13.30
CA ARG A 46 5.91 4.11 -12.46
C ARG A 46 6.79 3.13 -13.22
N GLU A 47 8.10 3.24 -13.02
CA GLU A 47 9.06 2.22 -13.44
C GLU A 47 8.66 0.81 -12.99
N LYS A 48 8.61 -0.10 -13.96
CA LYS A 48 8.25 -1.51 -13.79
C LYS A 48 9.18 -2.28 -12.83
N THR A 49 10.33 -1.75 -12.44
CA THR A 49 11.30 -2.44 -11.56
C THR A 49 11.12 -2.09 -10.08
N LYS A 50 10.26 -1.10 -9.76
CA LYS A 50 10.10 -0.56 -8.40
C LYS A 50 8.80 -1.09 -7.76
N PRO A 51 8.84 -2.02 -6.80
CA PRO A 51 7.65 -2.56 -6.13
C PRO A 51 6.81 -1.48 -5.42
N PHE A 52 5.54 -1.80 -5.18
CA PHE A 52 4.65 -1.01 -4.32
C PHE A 52 4.67 -1.49 -2.87
N ILE A 53 4.22 -0.62 -1.96
CA ILE A 53 3.90 -1.00 -0.59
C ILE A 53 2.49 -1.58 -0.58
N VAL A 54 2.31 -2.70 0.12
CA VAL A 54 1.03 -3.36 0.34
C VAL A 54 0.51 -3.04 1.74
N LEU A 55 -0.72 -2.56 1.84
CA LEU A 55 -1.43 -2.39 3.10
C LEU A 55 -2.16 -3.69 3.44
N ILE A 56 -2.06 -4.09 4.71
CA ILE A 56 -2.68 -5.31 5.26
C ILE A 56 -3.43 -4.97 6.55
N SER A 57 -4.48 -5.73 6.89
CA SER A 57 -5.28 -5.45 8.09
C SER A 57 -4.55 -5.86 9.36
N ASP A 58 -3.83 -6.96 9.33
CA ASP A 58 -3.11 -7.49 10.47
C ASP A 58 -1.94 -8.39 10.04
N VAL A 59 -1.17 -8.87 11.02
CA VAL A 59 0.03 -9.68 10.78
C VAL A 59 -0.30 -11.02 10.10
N GLY A 60 -1.50 -11.55 10.30
CA GLY A 60 -1.94 -12.82 9.71
C GLY A 60 -1.97 -12.78 8.18
N ASP A 61 -2.28 -11.62 7.59
CA ASP A 61 -2.31 -11.42 6.14
C ASP A 61 -0.96 -11.69 5.46
N LEU A 62 0.16 -11.62 6.18
CA LEU A 62 1.48 -11.98 5.64
C LEU A 62 1.51 -13.43 5.11
N LYS A 63 0.68 -14.32 5.68
CA LYS A 63 0.56 -15.71 5.22
C LYS A 63 0.02 -15.81 3.79
N ILE A 64 -0.82 -14.86 3.37
CA ILE A 64 -1.33 -14.78 1.99
C ILE A 64 -0.17 -14.71 1.00
N PHE A 65 0.91 -14.02 1.39
CA PHE A 65 2.12 -13.81 0.59
C PHE A 65 3.20 -14.88 0.81
N GLY A 66 2.89 -15.95 1.55
CA GLY A 66 3.82 -17.01 1.90
C GLY A 66 4.92 -16.59 2.88
N ILE A 67 4.72 -15.48 3.61
CA ILE A 67 5.73 -14.93 4.51
C ILE A 67 5.63 -15.62 5.87
N LYS A 68 6.73 -16.26 6.27
CA LYS A 68 6.91 -16.83 7.62
C LYS A 68 7.86 -15.94 8.42
N LEU A 69 7.39 -15.45 9.56
CA LEU A 69 8.16 -14.55 10.41
C LEU A 69 9.28 -15.29 11.15
N LYS A 70 10.52 -14.79 11.02
CA LYS A 70 11.64 -15.19 11.87
C LYS A 70 11.41 -14.70 13.31
N PRO A 71 11.97 -15.35 14.35
CA PRO A 71 11.75 -14.96 15.73
C PRO A 71 12.04 -13.47 16.01
N PHE A 72 13.16 -12.94 15.51
CA PHE A 72 13.51 -11.53 15.71
C PHE A 72 12.52 -10.57 15.01
N GLN A 73 11.95 -10.97 13.86
CA GLN A 73 10.97 -10.14 13.14
C GLN A 73 9.68 -9.98 13.94
N LYS A 74 9.26 -11.01 14.71
CA LYS A 74 8.09 -10.92 15.59
C LYS A 74 8.24 -9.80 16.63
N ASN A 75 9.45 -9.59 17.15
CA ASN A 75 9.72 -8.51 18.09
C ASN A 75 9.75 -7.14 17.39
N LEU A 76 10.32 -7.06 16.18
CA LEU A 76 10.36 -5.82 15.40
C LEU A 76 8.97 -5.35 14.98
N ILE A 77 8.12 -6.23 14.47
CA ILE A 77 6.78 -5.84 14.01
C ILE A 77 5.92 -5.27 15.14
N LYS A 78 6.06 -5.77 16.38
CA LYS A 78 5.34 -5.25 17.56
C LYS A 78 5.72 -3.80 17.89
N LYS A 79 6.96 -3.40 17.60
CA LYS A 79 7.44 -2.02 17.82
C LYS A 79 6.92 -1.04 16.77
N PHE A 80 6.75 -1.49 15.53
CA PHE A 80 6.44 -0.63 14.39
C PHE A 80 4.97 -0.65 13.96
N TRP A 81 4.26 -1.76 14.17
CA TRP A 81 2.88 -1.92 13.70
C TRP A 81 1.89 -2.03 14.86
N PRO A 82 0.68 -1.44 14.70
CA PRO A 82 0.22 -0.65 13.57
C PRO A 82 0.78 0.79 13.58
N GLY A 83 1.17 1.33 12.42
CA GLY A 83 1.88 2.61 12.38
C GLY A 83 2.38 3.04 11.01
N PRO A 84 3.00 4.23 10.93
CA PRO A 84 3.53 4.82 9.69
C PRO A 84 4.85 4.18 9.24
N TYR A 85 5.00 2.87 9.44
CA TYR A 85 6.21 2.11 9.13
C TYR A 85 5.90 1.04 8.11
N SER A 86 6.65 1.02 7.02
CA SER A 86 6.59 -0.02 6.01
C SER A 86 7.78 -0.97 6.18
N LEU A 87 7.51 -2.25 6.38
CA LEU A 87 8.54 -3.25 6.69
C LEU A 87 8.72 -4.19 5.50
N ILE A 88 9.97 -4.44 5.10
CA ILE A 88 10.31 -5.33 3.98
C ILE A 88 10.54 -6.74 4.47
N PHE A 89 9.91 -7.70 3.79
CA PHE A 89 10.07 -9.13 4.01
C PHE A 89 10.50 -9.84 2.74
N ASP A 90 11.16 -10.99 2.89
CA ASP A 90 11.40 -11.90 1.78
C ASP A 90 10.07 -12.44 1.25
N CYS A 91 9.87 -12.37 -0.06
CA CYS A 91 8.71 -12.93 -0.76
C CYS A 91 9.20 -13.51 -2.09
N LYS A 92 9.58 -14.79 -2.06
CA LYS A 92 10.23 -15.49 -3.19
C LYS A 92 9.25 -16.20 -4.13
N SER A 93 7.95 -16.20 -3.79
CA SER A 93 6.94 -16.91 -4.58
C SER A 93 6.72 -16.25 -5.94
N LYS A 94 6.90 -17.02 -7.02
CA LYS A 94 6.63 -16.58 -8.40
C LYS A 94 5.20 -16.08 -8.60
N LYS A 95 4.24 -16.56 -7.80
CA LYS A 95 2.85 -16.08 -7.79
C LYS A 95 2.77 -14.56 -7.62
N PHE A 96 3.69 -13.95 -6.86
CA PHE A 96 3.69 -12.52 -6.56
C PHE A 96 4.72 -11.72 -7.36
N GLU A 97 5.18 -12.26 -8.49
CA GLU A 97 6.18 -11.59 -9.33
C GLU A 97 5.72 -10.23 -9.86
N TYR A 98 4.43 -10.10 -10.18
CA TYR A 98 3.81 -8.83 -10.57
C TYR A 98 3.83 -7.76 -9.45
N LEU A 99 3.93 -8.18 -8.18
CA LEU A 99 4.12 -7.28 -7.04
C LEU A 99 5.59 -7.00 -6.78
N HIS A 100 6.41 -8.05 -6.63
CA HIS A 100 7.80 -7.92 -6.18
C HIS A 100 8.76 -7.52 -7.31
N ARG A 101 8.33 -7.57 -8.57
CA ARG A 101 9.08 -7.09 -9.75
C ARG A 101 10.53 -7.62 -9.80
N GLY A 102 10.69 -8.93 -9.64
CA GLY A 102 12.00 -9.58 -9.58
C GLY A 102 12.84 -9.35 -8.30
N LYS A 103 12.45 -8.44 -7.39
CA LYS A 103 13.19 -8.17 -6.14
C LYS A 103 13.11 -9.30 -5.12
N LYS A 104 12.17 -10.24 -5.28
CA LYS A 104 11.92 -11.37 -4.35
C LYS A 104 11.67 -10.91 -2.91
N SER A 105 11.16 -9.69 -2.75
CA SER A 105 10.79 -9.07 -1.48
C SER A 105 9.64 -8.08 -1.67
N LEU A 106 8.87 -7.87 -0.60
CA LEU A 106 7.73 -6.96 -0.59
C LEU A 106 7.71 -6.12 0.70
N ALA A 107 7.25 -4.88 0.56
CA ALA A 107 7.05 -3.97 1.68
C ALA A 107 5.59 -3.99 2.10
N PHE A 108 5.33 -4.18 3.38
CA PHE A 108 3.99 -4.18 3.96
C PHE A 108 3.81 -3.06 4.96
N ARG A 109 2.57 -2.66 5.24
CA ARG A 109 2.24 -1.75 6.33
C ARG A 109 0.88 -2.11 6.93
N ILE A 110 0.82 -2.18 8.25
CA ILE A 110 -0.45 -2.20 8.99
C ILE A 110 -0.75 -0.76 9.42
N PRO A 111 -1.73 -0.07 8.80
CA PRO A 111 -1.99 1.33 9.08
C PRO A 111 -2.61 1.54 10.48
N LYS A 112 -2.27 2.66 11.15
CA LYS A 112 -2.74 2.99 12.53
C LYS A 112 -4.25 3.24 12.69
N PRO A 113 -4.99 3.83 11.75
CA PRO A 113 -6.42 4.05 11.88
C PRO A 113 -7.22 2.74 11.81
N LYS A 114 -8.04 2.48 12.84
CA LYS A 114 -8.91 1.29 12.93
C LYS A 114 -9.86 1.18 11.72
N TRP A 115 -10.38 2.30 11.21
CA TRP A 115 -11.29 2.30 10.07
C TRP A 115 -10.63 1.73 8.81
N LEU A 116 -9.34 2.04 8.57
CA LEU A 116 -8.64 1.56 7.39
C LEU A 116 -8.33 0.07 7.49
N ARG A 117 -7.96 -0.42 8.68
CA ARG A 117 -7.81 -1.87 8.92
C ARG A 117 -9.12 -2.64 8.76
N LYS A 118 -10.25 -2.05 9.17
CA LYS A 118 -11.58 -2.65 8.93
C LYS A 118 -11.87 -2.81 7.44
N ILE A 119 -11.55 -1.79 6.63
CA ILE A 119 -11.68 -1.87 5.18
C ILE A 119 -10.75 -2.92 4.60
N LEU A 120 -9.48 -2.97 5.00
CA LEU A 120 -8.52 -3.98 4.55
C LEU A 120 -8.96 -5.40 4.91
N LYS A 121 -9.59 -5.59 6.08
CA LYS A 121 -10.18 -6.89 6.46
C LYS A 121 -11.34 -7.30 5.55
N GLU A 122 -12.08 -6.32 5.02
CA GLU A 122 -13.23 -6.57 4.15
C GLU A 122 -12.84 -6.76 2.67
N VAL A 123 -11.90 -5.97 2.15
CA VAL A 123 -11.51 -5.99 0.72
C VAL A 123 -10.24 -6.80 0.44
N GLY A 124 -9.51 -7.16 1.48
CA GLY A 124 -8.19 -7.77 1.40
C GLY A 124 -7.05 -6.75 1.27
N PRO A 125 -5.81 -7.25 1.06
CA PRO A 125 -4.62 -6.41 0.94
C PRO A 125 -4.70 -5.47 -0.27
N LEU A 126 -4.29 -4.22 -0.09
CA LEU A 126 -4.27 -3.21 -1.15
C LEU A 126 -2.86 -2.74 -1.43
N VAL A 127 -2.45 -2.60 -2.70
CA VAL A 127 -1.29 -1.73 -3.00
C VAL A 127 -1.71 -0.29 -2.74
N ALA A 128 -0.80 0.52 -2.18
CA ALA A 128 -1.07 1.93 -1.89
C ALA A 128 0.16 2.82 -2.06
N PRO A 129 0.69 2.98 -3.28
CA PRO A 129 1.63 4.07 -3.56
C PRO A 129 1.03 5.44 -3.24
N SER A 130 1.90 6.43 -3.05
CA SER A 130 1.52 7.83 -2.96
C SER A 130 0.71 8.27 -4.20
N ALA A 131 -0.32 9.07 -3.97
CA ALA A 131 -1.19 9.62 -5.00
C ALA A 131 -0.48 10.74 -5.79
N ASN A 132 0.38 10.35 -6.73
CA ASN A 132 1.05 11.22 -7.69
C ASN A 132 1.60 10.45 -8.88
N LEU A 133 1.83 11.14 -9.98
CA LEU A 133 2.68 10.64 -11.06
C LEU A 133 4.12 10.44 -10.55
N ALA A 134 4.84 9.45 -11.09
CA ALA A 134 6.23 9.20 -10.71
C ALA A 134 7.09 10.47 -10.85
N GLY A 135 7.93 10.74 -9.84
CA GLY A 135 8.77 11.94 -9.77
C GLY A 135 8.09 13.18 -9.19
N MET A 136 6.76 13.25 -9.20
CA MET A 136 6.01 14.43 -8.73
C MET A 136 5.75 14.42 -7.21
N PRO A 137 5.46 15.58 -6.58
CA PRO A 137 5.00 15.64 -5.20
C PRO A 137 3.68 14.87 -5.00
N HIS A 138 3.52 14.22 -3.84
CA HIS A 138 2.29 13.53 -3.50
C HIS A 138 1.14 14.53 -3.30
N ALA A 139 -0.06 14.16 -3.76
CA ALA A 139 -1.25 14.97 -3.54
C ALA A 139 -1.60 15.07 -2.05
N LYS A 140 -1.84 16.29 -1.58
CA LYS A 140 -2.34 16.62 -0.24
C LYS A 140 -3.86 16.77 -0.22
N THR A 141 -4.49 16.91 -1.38
CA THR A 141 -5.95 17.07 -1.55
C THR A 141 -6.46 16.24 -2.72
N ILE A 142 -7.76 15.96 -2.78
CA ILE A 142 -8.37 15.31 -3.95
C ILE A 142 -8.30 16.20 -5.20
N LYS A 143 -8.33 17.52 -5.06
CA LYS A 143 -8.14 18.46 -6.18
C LYS A 143 -6.77 18.24 -6.85
N GLU A 144 -5.71 18.10 -6.06
CA GLU A 144 -4.38 17.77 -6.58
C GLU A 144 -4.32 16.36 -7.19
N ALA A 145 -4.95 15.37 -6.55
CA ALA A 145 -5.00 14.02 -7.07
C ALA A 145 -5.72 13.93 -8.43
N LYS A 146 -6.82 14.69 -8.60
CA LYS A 146 -7.55 14.80 -9.87
C LYS A 146 -6.69 15.42 -10.99
N ARG A 147 -5.79 16.36 -10.67
CA ARG A 147 -4.84 16.89 -11.67
C ARG A 147 -3.89 15.81 -12.20
N TYR A 148 -3.56 14.81 -11.37
CA TYR A 148 -2.70 13.70 -11.80
C TYR A 148 -3.46 12.60 -12.55
N PHE A 149 -4.66 12.26 -12.08
CA PHE A 149 -5.32 11.03 -12.49
C PHE A 149 -6.62 11.24 -13.27
N GLY A 150 -7.24 12.42 -13.27
CA GLY A 150 -8.46 12.71 -14.02
C GLY A 150 -9.51 11.60 -13.90
N GLU A 151 -9.93 11.05 -15.05
CA GLU A 151 -10.89 9.95 -15.15
C GLU A 151 -10.23 8.56 -15.23
N SER A 152 -8.90 8.47 -15.11
CA SER A 152 -8.19 7.19 -15.20
C SER A 152 -8.37 6.27 -14.00
N VAL A 153 -9.02 6.75 -12.93
CA VAL A 153 -9.33 6.03 -11.70
C VAL A 153 -10.83 6.05 -11.44
N ASP A 154 -11.33 5.02 -10.74
CA ASP A 154 -12.77 4.76 -10.62
C ASP A 154 -13.42 5.51 -9.46
N PHE A 155 -12.62 6.04 -8.52
CA PHE A 155 -13.13 6.85 -7.42
C PHE A 155 -12.07 7.78 -6.81
N TYR A 156 -12.57 8.82 -6.15
CA TYR A 156 -11.83 9.67 -5.23
C TYR A 156 -12.61 9.77 -3.92
N PHE A 157 -11.93 9.57 -2.80
CA PHE A 157 -12.52 9.76 -1.48
C PHE A 157 -11.90 10.97 -0.79
N ASP A 158 -12.66 12.06 -0.68
CA ASP A 158 -12.19 13.29 -0.07
C ASP A 158 -12.29 13.25 1.46
N ALA A 159 -11.16 13.39 2.12
CA ALA A 159 -11.04 13.52 3.58
C ALA A 159 -10.34 14.85 3.97
N GLY A 160 -10.40 15.85 3.09
CA GLY A 160 -9.77 17.15 3.27
C GLY A 160 -8.27 17.13 2.99
N LYS A 161 -7.57 18.15 3.48
CA LYS A 161 -6.12 18.30 3.31
C LYS A 161 -5.35 17.37 4.24
N ILE A 162 -4.44 16.57 3.69
CA ILE A 162 -3.49 15.73 4.43
C ILE A 162 -2.08 16.23 4.14
N ASP A 163 -1.48 16.91 5.11
CA ASP A 163 -0.11 17.43 5.02
C ASP A 163 0.80 16.69 6.00
N LYS A 164 1.21 15.49 5.62
CA LYS A 164 2.00 14.57 6.44
C LYS A 164 3.09 13.94 5.58
N LYS A 165 4.11 13.37 6.24
CA LYS A 165 5.17 12.65 5.56
C LYS A 165 4.73 11.22 5.17
N PRO A 166 5.27 10.66 4.08
CA PRO A 166 5.13 9.24 3.76
C PRO A 166 5.63 8.33 4.89
N SER A 167 5.30 7.03 4.84
CA SER A 167 5.83 6.07 5.81
C SER A 167 7.34 5.90 5.72
N ILE A 168 7.97 5.66 6.87
CA ILE A 168 9.37 5.22 6.96
C ILE A 168 9.46 3.80 6.37
N LEU A 169 10.39 3.57 5.45
CA LEU A 169 10.61 2.25 4.84
C LEU A 169 11.81 1.59 5.51
N ILE A 170 11.58 0.40 6.08
CA ILE A 170 12.57 -0.32 6.88
C ILE A 170 12.74 -1.72 6.31
N ASP A 171 13.99 -2.11 6.03
CA ASP A 171 14.35 -3.48 5.72
C ASP A 171 14.63 -4.25 7.02
N ILE A 172 13.85 -5.30 7.26
CA ILE A 172 13.96 -6.18 8.43
C ILE A 172 14.19 -7.65 8.04
N ARG A 173 14.69 -7.90 6.82
CA ARG A 173 14.99 -9.26 6.35
C ARG A 173 16.15 -9.90 7.10
N LYS A 174 17.08 -9.07 7.60
CA LYS A 174 18.21 -9.41 8.48
C LYS A 174 17.97 -8.86 9.90
N LYS A 175 18.78 -9.30 10.88
CA LYS A 175 18.69 -8.83 12.29
C LYS A 175 18.97 -7.33 12.40
N GLU A 176 19.90 -6.82 11.60
CA GLU A 176 20.19 -5.40 11.51
C GLU A 176 19.05 -4.66 10.78
N ILE A 177 18.59 -3.55 11.37
CA ILE A 177 17.52 -2.72 10.83
C ILE A 177 18.14 -1.70 9.87
N LYS A 178 17.71 -1.72 8.60
CA LYS A 178 18.15 -0.71 7.62
C LYS A 178 16.99 0.21 7.22
N ILE A 179 17.13 1.51 7.47
CA ILE A 179 16.16 2.51 7.02
C ILE A 179 16.48 2.89 5.57
N LEU A 180 15.53 2.67 4.66
CA LEU A 180 15.65 2.97 3.22
C LEU A 180 14.96 4.27 2.83
N ARG A 181 14.03 4.76 3.65
CA ARG A 181 13.34 6.05 3.46
C ARG A 181 12.90 6.58 4.82
N LYS A 182 13.18 7.86 5.10
CA LYS A 182 12.71 8.59 6.28
C LYS A 182 11.37 9.31 6.02
#